data_AF-A0A926JF15-F1
#
_entry.id   AF-A0A926JF15-F1
#
_cell.length_a   1.000
_cell.length_b   1.000
_cell.length_c   1.000
_cell.angle_alpha   90.00
_cell.angle_beta   90.00
_cell.angle_gamma   90.00
#
_symmetry.space_group_name_H-M   'P 1'
#
loop_
_entity.id
_entity.type
_entity.pdbx_description
1 polymer ?
#
loop_
_entity_poly.entity_id
_entity_poly.type
_entity_poly.pdbx_seq_one_letter_code
_entity_poly.pdbx_strand_id
1 'polypeptide(L)'
;MALTDHHDVFIGSTGDGWTFVVLNRPLRNAARILTGAGFTAREHQGRTLYLLPPETAEDAHERAGVAAYGLMAHTLDLVDLAWTTRQHGASPAAQPDVTIRFTDHAVTATAATGQADAVLVQHGFIPAGAKRQYALPSGLGERDALSAVVRAEAHLYADGISVRIDLGIATWQDIPQAVSRPGAAPAPPPTTPVQRRSR
;
A
#
# COMPACT_ATOMS: atom_id res chain seq x y z
N MET A 1 16.37 -2.19 1.21
CA MET A 1 15.18 -1.42 0.80
C MET A 1 14.03 -2.40 0.80
N ALA A 2 12.85 -1.96 1.23
CA ALA A 2 11.65 -2.77 1.31
C ALA A 2 10.81 -2.58 0.04
N LEU A 3 9.87 -3.50 -0.21
CA LEU A 3 9.02 -3.52 -1.40
C LEU A 3 8.25 -2.20 -1.56
N THR A 4 7.86 -1.66 -0.42
CA THR A 4 7.13 -0.43 -0.32
C THR A 4 7.95 0.79 -0.76
N ASP A 5 9.26 0.70 -0.99
CA ASP A 5 10.15 1.84 -1.26
C ASP A 5 10.28 2.21 -2.75
N HIS A 6 9.81 1.36 -3.68
CA HIS A 6 10.14 1.49 -5.11
C HIS A 6 9.30 2.49 -5.89
N HIS A 7 8.07 2.74 -5.44
CA HIS A 7 7.11 3.61 -6.13
C HIS A 7 6.90 4.92 -5.36
N ASP A 8 6.65 6.04 -6.04
CA ASP A 8 6.33 7.30 -5.36
C ASP A 8 5.16 7.14 -4.37
N VAL A 9 4.15 6.33 -4.74
CA VAL A 9 3.00 5.95 -3.92
C VAL A 9 2.85 4.44 -3.89
N PHE A 10 2.73 3.88 -2.68
CA PHE A 10 2.41 2.48 -2.47
C PHE A 10 1.12 2.37 -1.66
N ILE A 11 0.14 1.62 -2.17
CA ILE A 11 -1.13 1.31 -1.49
C ILE A 11 -1.16 -0.19 -1.19
N GLY A 12 -1.49 -0.54 0.05
CA GLY A 12 -1.58 -1.93 0.49
C GLY A 12 -2.62 -2.12 1.58
N SER A 13 -2.71 -3.35 2.09
CA SER A 13 -3.61 -3.67 3.20
C SER A 13 -2.87 -4.40 4.32
N THR A 14 -3.28 -4.16 5.56
CA THR A 14 -2.83 -4.91 6.74
C THR A 14 -3.57 -6.25 6.85
N GLY A 15 -3.08 -7.13 7.71
CA GLY A 15 -3.69 -8.44 7.94
C GLY A 15 -5.10 -8.39 8.53
N ASP A 16 -5.43 -7.33 9.25
CA ASP A 16 -6.75 -7.05 9.86
C ASP A 16 -7.65 -6.14 8.98
N GLY A 17 -7.26 -5.89 7.73
CA GLY A 17 -8.13 -5.27 6.72
C GLY A 17 -8.09 -3.74 6.68
N TRP A 18 -7.12 -3.09 7.30
CA TRP A 18 -6.89 -1.65 7.08
C TRP A 18 -6.24 -1.43 5.72
N THR A 19 -6.67 -0.38 5.02
CA THR A 19 -5.97 0.09 3.83
C THR A 19 -4.90 1.08 4.27
N PHE A 20 -3.69 0.97 3.73
CA PHE A 20 -2.62 1.91 4.02
C PHE A 20 -2.00 2.51 2.76
N VAL A 21 -1.49 3.74 2.89
CA VAL A 21 -0.71 4.43 1.86
C VAL A 21 0.64 4.84 2.43
N VAL A 22 1.72 4.53 1.71
CA VAL A 22 3.08 5.03 1.94
C VAL A 22 3.46 5.97 0.79
N LEU A 23 4.06 7.10 1.15
CA LEU A 23 4.62 8.06 0.19
C LEU A 23 6.15 8.01 0.27
N ASN A 24 6.81 7.53 -0.78
CA ASN A 24 8.28 7.45 -0.81
C ASN A 24 8.93 8.70 -1.38
N ARG A 25 8.13 9.59 -1.97
CA ARG A 25 8.55 10.92 -2.36
C ARG A 25 7.59 12.00 -1.83
N PRO A 26 8.10 13.21 -1.53
CA PRO A 26 7.23 14.34 -1.22
C PRO A 26 6.34 14.67 -2.42
N LEU A 27 5.03 14.52 -2.25
CA LEU A 27 4.03 14.91 -3.24
C LEU A 27 3.26 16.14 -2.74
N ARG A 28 3.06 17.12 -3.63
CA ARG A 28 2.36 18.36 -3.30
C ARG A 28 0.94 18.02 -2.84
N ASN A 29 0.50 18.60 -1.72
CA ASN A 29 -0.83 18.41 -1.13
C ASN A 29 -1.22 16.96 -0.75
N ALA A 30 -0.31 15.98 -0.82
CA ALA A 30 -0.66 14.57 -0.59
C ALA A 30 -1.27 14.33 0.79
N ALA A 31 -0.75 14.96 1.84
CA ALA A 31 -1.33 14.87 3.18
C ALA A 31 -2.80 15.34 3.19
N ARG A 32 -3.11 16.46 2.51
CA ARG A 32 -4.48 17.00 2.43
C ARG A 32 -5.39 16.08 1.63
N ILE A 33 -4.90 15.53 0.51
CA ILE A 33 -5.63 14.58 -0.34
C ILE A 33 -6.02 13.35 0.49
N LEU A 34 -5.04 12.76 1.18
CA LEU A 34 -5.22 11.55 1.99
C LEU A 34 -6.16 11.80 3.18
N THR A 35 -5.96 12.88 3.94
CA THR A 35 -6.85 13.19 5.07
C THR A 35 -8.26 13.57 4.61
N GLY A 36 -8.39 14.22 3.46
CA GLY A 36 -9.69 14.55 2.86
C GLY A 36 -10.47 13.31 2.42
N ALA A 37 -9.76 12.24 2.06
CA ALA A 37 -10.32 10.92 1.78
C ALA A 37 -10.53 10.05 3.04
N GLY A 38 -10.32 10.60 4.24
CA GLY A 38 -10.55 9.90 5.51
C GLY A 38 -9.36 9.10 6.05
N PHE A 39 -8.18 9.19 5.43
CA PHE A 39 -6.98 8.54 5.97
C PHE A 39 -6.43 9.29 7.19
N THR A 40 -5.94 8.54 8.17
CA THR A 40 -5.27 9.07 9.37
C THR A 40 -3.77 8.77 9.32
N ALA A 41 -2.92 9.78 9.52
CA ALA A 41 -1.48 9.59 9.54
C ALA A 41 -1.01 8.86 10.81
N ARG A 42 -0.11 7.89 10.64
CA ARG A 42 0.56 7.12 11.68
C ARG A 42 2.04 6.96 11.36
N GLU A 43 2.85 6.60 12.35
CA GLU A 43 4.27 6.33 12.14
C GLU A 43 4.52 4.82 12.21
N HIS A 44 5.21 4.27 11.22
CA HIS A 44 5.63 2.89 11.20
C HIS A 44 7.06 2.80 10.68
N GLN A 45 7.96 2.19 11.45
CA GLN A 45 9.37 2.02 11.08
C GLN A 45 10.05 3.33 10.63
N GLY A 46 9.80 4.44 11.35
CA GLY A 46 10.37 5.75 11.06
C GLY A 46 9.78 6.48 9.84
N ARG A 47 8.61 6.03 9.36
CA ARG A 47 7.95 6.57 8.16
C ARG A 47 6.48 6.88 8.43
N THR A 48 5.95 7.89 7.73
CA THR A 48 4.52 8.19 7.80
C THR A 48 3.74 7.22 6.92
N LEU A 49 2.77 6.55 7.53
CA LEU A 49 1.86 5.63 6.91
C LEU A 49 0.43 6.16 7.13
N TYR A 50 -0.32 6.34 6.06
CA TYR A 50 -1.68 6.84 6.12
C TYR A 50 -2.64 5.66 6.17
N LEU A 51 -3.50 5.58 7.18
CA LEU A 51 -4.41 4.46 7.43
C LEU A 51 -5.87 4.83 7.19
N LEU A 52 -6.58 3.98 6.47
CA LEU A 52 -8.03 4.02 6.32
C LEU A 52 -8.62 2.76 6.99
N PRO A 53 -9.61 2.91 7.89
CA PRO A 53 -10.21 1.78 8.59
C PRO A 53 -10.88 0.78 7.65
N PRO A 54 -10.99 -0.50 8.08
CA PRO A 54 -11.86 -1.47 7.43
C PRO A 54 -13.31 -1.01 7.63
N GLU A 55 -13.82 -0.27 6.65
CA GLU A 55 -15.26 -0.01 6.50
C GLU A 55 -15.87 -1.10 5.60
N THR A 56 -17.06 -0.89 5.06
CA THR A 56 -17.51 -1.77 3.98
C THR A 56 -16.50 -1.69 2.83
N ALA A 57 -16.31 -2.78 2.09
CA ALA A 57 -15.36 -2.79 0.98
C ALA A 57 -15.70 -1.73 -0.09
N GLU A 58 -16.98 -1.36 -0.23
CA GLU A 58 -17.44 -0.30 -1.12
C GLU A 58 -16.96 1.08 -0.65
N ASP A 59 -17.12 1.40 0.63
CA ASP A 59 -16.65 2.66 1.22
C ASP A 59 -15.11 2.77 1.16
N ALA A 60 -14.41 1.67 1.46
CA ALA A 60 -12.96 1.63 1.41
C ALA A 60 -12.45 1.76 -0.04
N HIS A 61 -13.09 1.10 -1.00
CA HIS A 61 -12.80 1.24 -2.42
C HIS A 61 -12.99 2.67 -2.90
N GLU A 62 -14.14 3.29 -2.60
CA GLU A 62 -14.44 4.65 -3.03
C GLU A 62 -13.43 5.65 -2.47
N ARG A 63 -13.18 5.61 -1.16
CA ARG A 63 -12.25 6.54 -0.49
C ARG A 63 -10.81 6.34 -0.94
N ALA A 64 -10.35 5.10 -1.06
CA ALA A 64 -9.02 4.81 -1.61
C ALA A 64 -8.92 5.25 -3.08
N GLY A 65 -9.99 5.09 -3.87
CA GLY A 65 -10.08 5.55 -5.25
C GLY A 65 -9.97 7.08 -5.36
N VAL A 66 -10.69 7.83 -4.52
CA VAL A 66 -10.60 9.30 -4.45
C VAL A 66 -9.18 9.74 -4.10
N ALA A 67 -8.56 9.09 -3.11
CA ALA A 67 -7.18 9.38 -2.72
C ALA A 67 -6.20 9.09 -3.86
N ALA A 68 -6.28 7.90 -4.47
CA ALA A 68 -5.42 7.48 -5.58
C ALA A 68 -5.55 8.43 -6.77
N TYR A 69 -6.77 8.78 -7.17
CA TYR A 69 -7.02 9.74 -8.25
C TYR A 69 -6.41 11.12 -7.96
N GLY A 70 -6.56 11.62 -6.73
CA GLY A 70 -5.93 12.87 -6.31
C GLY A 70 -4.40 12.82 -6.34
N LEU A 71 -3.80 11.71 -5.94
CA LEU A 71 -2.35 11.49 -6.00
C LEU A 71 -1.84 11.34 -7.43
N MET A 72 -2.64 10.74 -8.33
CA MET A 72 -2.30 10.58 -9.74
C MET A 72 -2.14 11.91 -10.50
N ALA A 73 -2.72 13.00 -9.98
CA ALA A 73 -2.46 14.36 -10.48
C ALA A 73 -1.01 14.83 -10.23
N HIS A 74 -0.23 14.08 -9.44
CA HIS A 74 1.11 14.46 -8.99
C HIS A 74 2.18 13.39 -9.29
N THR A 75 1.79 12.14 -9.55
CA THR A 75 2.69 11.07 -10.01
C THR A 75 1.92 9.99 -10.76
N LEU A 76 2.58 9.32 -11.71
CA LEU A 76 2.06 8.08 -12.33
C LEU A 76 2.77 6.84 -11.78
N ASP A 77 3.74 7.02 -10.89
CA ASP A 77 4.49 5.95 -10.25
C ASP A 77 3.79 5.50 -8.97
N LEU A 78 2.69 4.78 -9.16
CA LEU A 78 1.83 4.28 -8.10
C LEU A 78 1.63 2.78 -8.26
N VAL A 79 1.70 2.06 -7.14
CA VAL A 79 1.29 0.66 -7.06
C VAL A 79 0.18 0.50 -6.04
N ASP A 80 -0.84 -0.26 -6.38
CA ASP A 80 -1.93 -0.63 -5.49
C ASP A 80 -2.05 -2.15 -5.39
N LEU A 81 -1.73 -2.67 -4.22
CA LEU A 81 -1.88 -4.06 -3.81
C LEU A 81 -2.88 -4.21 -2.66
N ALA A 82 -3.74 -3.21 -2.43
CA ALA A 82 -4.74 -3.29 -1.38
C ALA A 82 -5.85 -4.27 -1.77
N TRP A 83 -5.93 -5.39 -1.07
CA TRP A 83 -7.01 -6.37 -1.29
C TRP A 83 -8.35 -5.87 -0.73
N THR A 84 -8.30 -4.97 0.27
CA THR A 84 -9.45 -4.37 0.94
C THR A 84 -10.31 -3.47 0.05
N THR A 85 -9.73 -2.96 -1.05
CA THR A 85 -10.44 -2.13 -2.03
C THR A 85 -11.06 -2.96 -3.15
N ARG A 86 -10.84 -4.29 -3.21
CA ARG A 86 -11.22 -5.11 -4.38
C ARG A 86 -12.22 -6.21 -4.07
N GLN A 87 -12.42 -6.55 -2.80
CA GLN A 87 -13.32 -7.64 -2.42
C GLN A 87 -14.69 -7.12 -1.96
N HIS A 88 -15.65 -7.04 -2.89
CA HIS A 88 -17.01 -6.62 -2.56
C HIS A 88 -17.65 -7.58 -1.55
N GLY A 89 -18.00 -7.08 -0.36
CA GLY A 89 -18.67 -7.85 0.69
C GLY A 89 -17.84 -8.93 1.39
N ALA A 90 -16.54 -9.05 1.09
CA ALA A 90 -15.70 -10.01 1.80
C ALA A 90 -15.37 -9.49 3.20
N SER A 91 -15.71 -10.28 4.22
CA SER A 91 -15.19 -10.06 5.56
C SER A 91 -13.66 -10.23 5.52
N PRO A 92 -12.88 -9.42 6.25
CA PRO A 92 -11.45 -9.67 6.46
C PRO A 92 -11.12 -11.07 6.98
N ALA A 93 -12.11 -11.76 7.55
CA ALA A 93 -12.04 -13.13 8.03
C ALA A 93 -12.34 -14.21 6.97
N ALA A 94 -12.83 -13.83 5.78
CA ALA A 94 -13.08 -14.77 4.70
C ALA A 94 -11.75 -15.29 4.15
N GLN A 95 -11.65 -16.62 3.98
CA GLN A 95 -10.45 -17.23 3.44
C GLN A 95 -10.36 -16.95 1.94
N PRO A 96 -9.27 -16.33 1.44
CA PRO A 96 -9.11 -16.04 0.02
C PRO A 96 -8.76 -17.30 -0.76
N ASP A 97 -9.07 -17.30 -2.05
CA ASP A 97 -8.67 -18.35 -2.98
C ASP A 97 -7.16 -18.34 -3.22
N VAL A 98 -6.54 -17.16 -3.13
CA VAL A 98 -5.10 -16.98 -3.23
C VAL A 98 -4.58 -16.10 -2.11
N THR A 99 -3.56 -16.56 -1.40
CA THR A 99 -2.74 -15.71 -0.53
C THR A 99 -1.36 -15.57 -1.13
N ILE A 100 -0.94 -14.35 -1.44
CA ILE A 100 0.44 -14.03 -1.82
C ILE A 100 1.09 -13.34 -0.62
N ARG A 101 2.25 -13.81 -0.20
CA ARG A 101 2.97 -13.26 0.95
C ARG A 101 4.36 -12.80 0.54
N PHE A 102 4.66 -11.55 0.83
CA PHE A 102 6.00 -11.01 0.79
C PHE A 102 6.70 -11.29 2.13
N THR A 103 7.92 -11.82 2.02
CA THR A 103 8.85 -11.98 3.14
C THR A 103 10.16 -11.30 2.74
N ASP A 104 11.04 -11.03 3.70
CA ASP A 104 12.29 -10.28 3.48
C ASP A 104 13.16 -10.82 2.33
N HIS A 105 12.99 -12.09 1.96
CA HIS A 105 13.82 -12.76 0.95
C HIS A 105 13.04 -13.55 -0.12
N ALA A 106 11.71 -13.59 -0.04
CA ALA A 106 10.92 -14.40 -0.95
C ALA A 106 9.48 -13.90 -1.09
N VAL A 107 8.91 -14.14 -2.27
CA VAL A 107 7.47 -14.06 -2.51
C VAL A 107 6.94 -15.48 -2.59
N THR A 108 5.99 -15.79 -1.72
CA THR A 108 5.32 -17.09 -1.68
C THR A 108 3.84 -16.92 -1.99
N ALA A 109 3.20 -17.95 -2.52
CA ALA A 109 1.78 -17.96 -2.78
C ALA A 109 1.16 -19.31 -2.40
N THR A 110 -0.09 -19.27 -1.96
CA THR A 110 -0.91 -20.46 -1.75
C THR A 110 -2.18 -20.33 -2.57
N ALA A 111 -2.58 -21.41 -3.24
CA ALA A 111 -3.83 -21.47 -4.01
C ALA A 111 -4.84 -22.46 -3.38
N ALA A 112 -6.13 -22.10 -3.40
CA ALA A 112 -7.23 -22.95 -2.95
C ALA A 112 -7.87 -23.75 -4.10
N THR A 113 -7.70 -23.30 -5.35
CA THR A 113 -8.32 -23.90 -6.54
C THR A 113 -7.29 -24.25 -7.61
N GLY A 114 -7.65 -25.14 -8.54
CA GLY A 114 -6.80 -25.47 -9.69
C GLY A 114 -6.71 -24.36 -10.73
N GLN A 115 -7.73 -23.49 -10.80
CA GLN A 115 -7.70 -22.31 -11.66
C GLN A 115 -6.69 -21.28 -11.12
N ALA A 116 -6.70 -21.02 -9.81
CA ALA A 116 -5.72 -20.17 -9.16
C ALA A 116 -4.28 -20.68 -9.34
N ASP A 117 -4.07 -21.99 -9.24
CA ASP A 117 -2.79 -22.65 -9.54
C ASP A 117 -2.30 -22.33 -10.97
N ALA A 118 -3.16 -22.54 -11.97
CA ALA A 118 -2.81 -22.26 -13.36
C ALA A 118 -2.39 -20.80 -13.59
N VAL A 119 -3.10 -19.84 -12.98
CA VAL A 119 -2.77 -18.42 -13.08
C VAL A 119 -1.42 -18.10 -12.42
N LEU A 120 -1.15 -18.63 -11.22
CA LEU A 120 0.13 -18.44 -10.54
C LEU A 120 1.29 -18.98 -11.39
N VAL A 121 1.17 -20.20 -11.90
CA VAL A 121 2.20 -20.80 -12.76
C VAL A 121 2.44 -19.99 -14.03
N GLN A 122 1.37 -19.49 -14.65
CA GLN A 122 1.47 -18.64 -15.85
C GLN A 122 2.26 -17.34 -15.61
N HIS A 123 2.21 -16.80 -14.39
CA HIS A 123 2.93 -15.58 -14.01
C HIS A 123 4.28 -15.84 -13.33
N GLY A 124 4.82 -17.05 -13.51
CA GLY A 124 6.20 -17.38 -13.14
C GLY A 124 6.38 -17.88 -11.71
N PHE A 125 5.29 -18.17 -11.00
CA PHE A 125 5.38 -18.84 -9.70
C PHE A 125 5.68 -20.34 -9.92
N ILE A 126 6.72 -20.84 -9.25
CA ILE A 126 7.14 -22.24 -9.30
C ILE A 126 6.65 -23.00 -8.06
N PRO A 127 6.28 -24.29 -8.18
CA PRO A 127 5.88 -25.10 -7.03
C PRO A 127 6.98 -25.17 -5.96
N ALA A 128 6.63 -24.88 -4.71
CA ALA A 128 7.55 -24.80 -3.56
C ALA A 128 7.60 -26.09 -2.71
N GLY A 129 7.16 -27.22 -3.27
CA GLY A 129 7.30 -28.55 -2.67
C GLY A 129 6.06 -29.09 -1.94
N ALA A 130 5.23 -28.25 -1.34
CA ALA A 130 3.93 -28.67 -0.81
C ALA A 130 2.81 -28.48 -1.84
N LYS A 131 1.71 -29.23 -1.67
CA LYS A 131 0.56 -29.14 -2.56
C LYS A 131 -0.01 -27.71 -2.55
N ARG A 132 -0.09 -27.09 -3.74
CA ARG A 132 -0.58 -25.72 -3.97
C ARG A 132 0.17 -24.62 -3.21
N GLN A 133 1.45 -24.86 -2.92
CA GLN A 133 2.38 -23.82 -2.49
C GLN A 133 3.30 -23.47 -3.64
N TYR A 134 3.50 -22.18 -3.85
CA TYR A 134 4.33 -21.65 -4.91
C TYR A 134 5.25 -20.57 -4.36
N ALA A 135 6.35 -20.33 -5.07
CA ALA A 135 7.25 -19.24 -4.82
C ALA A 135 7.66 -18.62 -6.14
N LEU A 136 7.97 -17.33 -6.14
CA LEU A 136 8.73 -16.77 -7.24
C LEU A 136 10.18 -17.28 -7.19
N PRO A 137 10.85 -17.47 -8.35
CA PRO A 137 12.24 -17.88 -8.41
C PRO A 137 13.14 -17.03 -7.51
N SER A 138 14.05 -17.70 -6.79
CA SER A 138 15.07 -17.00 -6.01
C SER A 138 16.00 -16.22 -6.94
N GLY A 139 16.38 -15.00 -6.53
CA GLY A 139 17.25 -14.12 -7.31
C GLY A 139 16.54 -13.18 -8.27
N LEU A 140 15.19 -13.17 -8.31
CA LEU A 140 14.46 -12.08 -8.96
C LEU A 140 14.73 -10.76 -8.24
N GLY A 141 14.91 -9.69 -9.03
CA GLY A 141 14.92 -8.34 -8.51
C GLY A 141 13.56 -8.01 -7.90
N GLU A 142 13.54 -7.16 -6.88
CA GLU A 142 12.33 -6.79 -6.15
C GLU A 142 11.25 -6.17 -7.08
N ARG A 143 11.67 -5.36 -8.05
CA ARG A 143 10.78 -4.80 -9.08
C ARG A 143 10.18 -5.89 -9.99
N ASP A 144 10.95 -6.90 -10.33
CA ASP A 144 10.48 -8.00 -11.18
C ASP A 144 9.50 -8.90 -10.41
N ALA A 145 9.80 -9.15 -9.13
CA ALA A 145 8.90 -9.86 -8.22
C ALA A 145 7.57 -9.09 -8.05
N LEU A 146 7.63 -7.78 -7.83
CA LEU A 146 6.46 -6.92 -7.74
C LEU A 146 5.65 -6.93 -9.05
N SER A 147 6.32 -6.79 -10.20
CA SER A 147 5.68 -6.86 -11.52
C SER A 147 4.97 -8.19 -11.75
N ALA A 148 5.58 -9.32 -11.37
CA ALA A 148 4.96 -10.63 -11.45
C ALA A 148 3.72 -10.74 -10.55
N VAL A 149 3.80 -10.24 -9.32
CA VAL A 149 2.65 -10.21 -8.38
C VAL A 149 1.52 -9.35 -8.92
N VAL A 150 1.78 -8.13 -9.39
CA VAL A 150 0.75 -7.23 -9.95
C VAL A 150 0.05 -7.88 -11.14
N ARG A 151 0.80 -8.54 -12.05
CA ARG A 151 0.22 -9.23 -13.21
C ARG A 151 -0.60 -10.44 -12.81
N ALA A 152 -0.11 -11.23 -11.84
CA ALA A 152 -0.84 -12.37 -11.31
C ALA A 152 -2.14 -11.93 -10.64
N GLU A 153 -2.07 -10.90 -9.80
CA GLU A 153 -3.21 -10.38 -9.07
C GLU A 153 -4.26 -9.78 -10.01
N ALA A 154 -3.86 -9.01 -11.02
CA ALA A 154 -4.77 -8.50 -12.04
C ALA A 154 -5.48 -9.62 -12.83
N HIS A 155 -4.77 -10.71 -13.15
CA HIS A 155 -5.35 -11.86 -13.84
C HIS A 155 -6.33 -12.61 -12.93
N LEU A 156 -5.94 -12.91 -11.69
CA LEU A 156 -6.81 -13.55 -10.71
C LEU A 156 -8.09 -12.74 -10.48
N TYR A 157 -7.96 -11.41 -10.38
CA TYR A 157 -9.10 -10.51 -10.26
C TYR A 157 -10.03 -10.57 -11.48
N ALA A 158 -9.48 -10.54 -12.70
CA ALA A 158 -10.27 -10.65 -13.93
C ALA A 158 -11.06 -11.97 -14.02
N ASP A 159 -10.54 -13.03 -13.40
CA ASP A 159 -11.17 -14.34 -13.29
C ASP A 159 -12.17 -14.46 -12.13
N GLY A 160 -12.37 -13.38 -11.36
CA GLY A 160 -13.22 -13.38 -10.16
C GLY A 160 -12.66 -14.19 -8.99
N ILE A 161 -11.36 -14.47 -9.00
CA ILE A 161 -10.66 -15.22 -7.95
C ILE A 161 -10.22 -14.26 -6.85
N SER A 162 -10.58 -14.56 -5.62
CA SER A 162 -10.25 -13.69 -4.48
C SER A 162 -8.76 -13.80 -4.13
N VAL A 163 -8.07 -12.66 -4.09
CA VAL A 163 -6.64 -12.57 -3.76
C VAL A 163 -6.46 -11.75 -2.49
N ARG A 164 -5.57 -12.21 -1.62
CA ARG A 164 -5.04 -11.48 -0.48
C ARG A 164 -3.53 -11.34 -0.64
N ILE A 165 -3.04 -10.11 -0.60
CA ILE A 165 -1.61 -9.82 -0.56
C ILE A 165 -1.24 -9.46 0.88
N ASP A 166 -0.39 -10.29 1.48
CA ASP A 166 0.18 -10.08 2.80
C ASP A 166 1.58 -9.46 2.67
N LEU A 167 1.70 -8.24 3.19
CA LEU A 167 2.93 -7.44 3.17
C LEU A 167 3.70 -7.52 4.51
N GLY A 168 3.30 -8.41 5.42
CA GLY A 168 3.94 -8.60 6.72
C GLY A 168 3.53 -7.61 7.80
N ILE A 169 2.54 -6.74 7.55
CA ILE A 169 1.95 -5.86 8.56
C ILE A 169 0.73 -6.58 9.15
N ALA A 170 0.91 -7.17 10.32
CA ALA A 170 -0.09 -8.04 10.94
C ALA A 170 -1.37 -7.27 11.33
N THR A 171 -1.25 -6.17 12.08
CA THR A 171 -2.41 -5.38 12.55
C THR A 171 -2.15 -3.88 12.61
N TRP A 172 -3.23 -3.07 12.65
CA TRP A 172 -3.12 -1.62 12.86
C TRP A 172 -2.59 -1.26 14.24
N GLN A 173 -2.80 -2.13 15.24
CA GLN A 173 -2.35 -1.92 16.62
C GLN A 173 -0.83 -1.90 16.73
N ASP A 174 -0.15 -2.56 15.79
CA ASP A 174 1.31 -2.57 15.67
C ASP A 174 1.88 -1.25 15.11
N ILE A 175 1.00 -0.28 14.79
CA ILE A 175 1.37 1.00 14.17
C ILE A 175 1.09 2.18 15.15
N PRO A 176 2.12 2.76 15.80
CA PRO A 176 1.93 3.88 16.71
C PRO A 176 1.43 5.16 16.03
N GLN A 177 0.86 6.07 16.81
CA GLN A 177 0.52 7.41 16.31
C GLN A 177 1.76 8.15 15.84
N ALA A 178 1.65 8.85 14.71
CA ALA A 178 2.71 9.73 14.27
C ALA A 178 2.90 10.85 15.29
N VAL A 179 4.14 11.11 15.68
CA VAL A 179 4.45 12.29 16.47
C VAL A 179 4.15 13.51 15.62
N SER A 180 3.20 14.34 16.05
CA SER A 180 2.92 15.62 15.42
C SER A 180 4.20 16.42 15.35
N ARG A 181 4.78 16.54 14.14
CA ARG A 181 5.94 17.40 13.92
C ARG A 181 5.52 18.82 14.33
N PRO A 182 6.22 19.49 15.27
CA PRO A 182 5.91 20.86 15.63
C PRO A 182 5.88 21.69 14.35
N GLY A 183 4.73 22.31 14.08
CA GLY A 183 4.60 23.27 13.00
C GLY A 183 5.72 24.31 13.13
N ALA A 184 6.34 24.65 12.01
CA ALA A 184 7.39 25.67 11.98
C ALA A 184 6.95 26.88 12.83
N ALA A 185 7.78 27.22 13.82
CA ALA A 185 7.52 28.36 14.69
C ALA A 185 7.19 29.58 13.81
N PRO A 186 6.19 30.41 14.19
CA PRO A 186 5.86 31.62 13.46
C PRO A 186 7.14 32.43 13.25
N ALA A 187 7.42 32.81 12.00
CA ALA A 187 8.54 33.69 11.70
C ALA A 187 8.42 34.95 12.57
N PRO A 188 9.51 35.39 13.22
CA PRO A 188 9.48 36.62 14.00
C PRO A 188 9.05 37.79 13.10
N PRO A 189 8.29 38.77 13.64
CA PRO A 189 7.80 39.89 12.86
C PRO A 189 8.96 40.64 12.21
N PRO A 190 8.78 41.14 10.97
CA PRO A 190 9.82 41.88 10.28
C PRO A 190 10.20 43.11 11.09
N THR A 191 11.49 43.23 11.42
CA THR A 191 12.05 44.44 12.01
C THR A 191 11.90 45.58 11.01
N THR A 192 11.15 46.60 11.40
CA THR A 192 10.99 47.85 10.65
C THR A 192 12.36 48.47 10.34
N PRO A 193 12.66 48.85 9.09
CA PRO A 193 13.90 49.55 8.77
C PRO A 193 13.87 50.95 9.39
N VAL A 194 14.86 51.25 10.23
CA VAL A 194 15.11 52.59 10.76
C VAL A 194 15.52 53.51 9.62
N GLN A 195 14.68 54.50 9.35
CA GLN A 195 14.89 55.53 8.33
C GLN A 195 16.09 56.41 8.75
N ARG A 196 17.24 56.19 8.11
CA ARG A 196 18.46 56.97 8.35
C ARG A 196 18.31 58.34 7.67
N ARG A 197 17.98 59.38 8.46
CA ARG A 197 18.03 60.79 8.03
C ARG A 197 19.49 61.19 7.80
N SER A 198 19.87 61.40 6.55
CA SER A 198 21.08 62.15 6.20
C SER A 198 20.81 63.65 6.33
N ARG A 199 21.72 64.35 7.00
CA ARG A 199 21.83 65.81 7.03
C ARG A 199 22.18 66.36 5.66
#